data_AF-A0A5E4QKK0-F1
#
_entry.id   AF-A0A5E4QKK0-F1
#
_cell.length_a   1.000
_cell.length_b   1.000
_cell.length_c   1.000
_cell.angle_alpha   90.00
_cell.angle_beta   90.00
_cell.angle_gamma   90.00
#
_symmetry.space_group_name_H-M   'P 1'
#
loop_
_entity.id
_entity.type
_entity.pdbx_description
1 polymer ?
#
loop_
_entity_poly.entity_id
_entity_poly.type
_entity_poly.pdbx_seq_one_letter_code
_entity_poly.pdbx_strand_id
1 'polypeptide(L)'
;MMQTKRLIVVTFNYRLGAVGFLCLGTKNIPGNAGMKDQVSALKWVKKNIACFGGNPDNITIDGTSAGAKSADLFVVSKMTKGLFSKISIESGGSLQDNSIQVDPIKNALQYASLVDFQPDTIEQLEEFYLSASNDTLFAYYLRDRHNYFFKPCVERDIGQERFLDDSPYNLIKNGNYYKLPMLYGFTAKEGILRMKTFDEWSVQMNANFASVLPTDLNFPSRREKEKVAQLAKQHYFGDKDGDKYSYTYILSYVNYFTEILVYPLLRAARLYDKTGNDKLYLYQFAFVGEESSQIMYTNLRGATHFSQADAIQDSDNEGCLIEKIW
;
A
#
# COMPACT_ATOMS: atom_id res chain seq x y z
N MET A 1 -22.55 5.60 0.70
CA MET A 1 -22.39 7.05 0.37
C MET A 1 -22.99 7.43 -1.00
N MET A 2 -22.82 6.57 -2.01
CA MET A 2 -23.26 6.81 -3.40
C MET A 2 -24.78 7.00 -3.57
N GLN A 3 -25.60 6.32 -2.75
CA GLN A 3 -27.07 6.43 -2.79
C GLN A 3 -27.61 7.85 -2.53
N THR A 4 -26.83 8.71 -1.86
CA THR A 4 -27.27 10.06 -1.49
C THR A 4 -27.30 11.06 -2.66
N LYS A 5 -26.69 10.71 -3.82
CA LYS A 5 -26.56 11.57 -5.02
C LYS A 5 -25.94 12.96 -4.75
N ARG A 6 -25.16 13.11 -3.68
CA ARG A 6 -24.53 14.40 -3.30
C ARG A 6 -23.11 14.57 -3.84
N LEU A 7 -22.60 13.58 -4.57
CA LEU A 7 -21.25 13.54 -5.10
C LEU A 7 -21.22 12.78 -6.43
N ILE A 8 -20.20 13.07 -7.24
CA ILE A 8 -19.86 12.28 -8.42
C ILE A 8 -18.68 11.39 -8.05
N VAL A 9 -18.83 10.09 -8.28
CA VAL A 9 -17.74 9.13 -8.13
C VAL A 9 -17.06 8.92 -9.47
N VAL A 10 -15.73 8.98 -9.47
CA VAL A 10 -14.90 8.63 -10.61
C VAL A 10 -13.97 7.51 -10.17
N THR A 11 -14.08 6.36 -10.83
CA THR A 11 -13.11 5.27 -10.74
C THR A 11 -12.35 5.16 -12.05
N PHE A 12 -11.15 4.60 -12.00
CA PHE A 12 -10.32 4.44 -13.19
C PHE A 12 -9.29 3.33 -12.97
N ASN A 13 -8.82 2.76 -14.07
CA ASN A 13 -7.77 1.74 -14.05
C ASN A 13 -6.39 2.39 -14.21
N TYR A 14 -5.37 1.75 -13.65
CA TYR A 14 -3.96 2.11 -13.83
C TYR A 14 -3.12 0.85 -13.94
N ARG A 15 -1.92 0.94 -14.55
CA ARG A 15 -1.03 -0.22 -14.71
C ARG A 15 -0.55 -0.76 -13.36
N LEU A 16 -0.50 -2.09 -13.25
CA LEU A 16 -0.06 -2.84 -12.06
C LEU A 16 1.21 -3.66 -12.34
N GLY A 17 1.79 -4.25 -11.29
CA GLY A 17 2.94 -5.16 -11.40
C GLY A 17 4.16 -4.53 -12.05
N ALA A 18 4.98 -5.34 -12.74
CA ALA A 18 6.17 -4.86 -13.45
C ALA A 18 5.81 -3.78 -14.49
N VAL A 19 4.70 -3.97 -15.21
CA VAL A 19 4.22 -3.07 -16.26
C VAL A 19 3.92 -1.65 -15.72
N GLY A 20 3.47 -1.54 -14.46
CA GLY A 20 3.18 -0.26 -13.82
C GLY A 20 4.32 0.31 -12.97
N PHE A 21 5.14 -0.55 -12.35
CA PHE A 21 6.00 -0.13 -11.26
C PHE A 21 7.44 -0.64 -11.35
N LEU A 22 7.85 -1.25 -12.45
CA LEU A 22 9.27 -1.45 -12.74
C LEU A 22 9.99 -0.10 -12.79
N CYS A 23 11.16 -0.04 -12.17
CA CYS A 23 11.90 1.21 -11.98
C CYS A 23 13.41 0.95 -12.16
N LEU A 24 13.91 1.16 -13.38
CA LEU A 24 15.32 1.00 -13.71
C LEU A 24 16.08 2.33 -13.69
N GLY A 25 15.35 3.45 -13.74
CA GLY A 25 15.93 4.79 -13.83
C GLY A 25 16.66 5.01 -15.15
N THR A 26 16.25 4.30 -16.19
CA THR A 26 16.71 4.43 -17.58
C THR A 26 15.72 5.31 -18.36
N LYS A 27 16.09 5.69 -19.60
CA LYS A 27 15.22 6.50 -20.47
C LYS A 27 13.91 5.79 -20.82
N ASN A 28 13.94 4.47 -21.05
CA ASN A 28 12.74 3.71 -21.44
C ASN A 28 11.94 3.27 -20.21
N ILE A 29 12.61 2.98 -19.08
CA ILE A 29 11.97 2.50 -17.85
C ILE A 29 12.38 3.36 -16.65
N PRO A 30 11.92 4.61 -16.60
CA PRO A 30 12.29 5.53 -15.53
C PRO A 30 11.67 5.18 -14.17
N GLY A 31 10.51 4.52 -14.17
CA GLY A 31 9.73 4.23 -12.98
C GLY A 31 8.34 4.88 -12.97
N ASN A 32 7.52 4.41 -12.03
CA ASN A 32 6.25 4.99 -11.63
C ASN A 32 5.21 5.14 -12.76
N ALA A 33 5.22 4.27 -13.77
CA ALA A 33 4.26 4.31 -14.88
C ALA A 33 2.80 4.25 -14.39
N GLY A 34 2.49 3.37 -13.43
CA GLY A 34 1.18 3.26 -12.80
C GLY A 34 0.79 4.51 -12.01
N MET A 35 1.73 5.16 -11.32
CA MET A 35 1.44 6.46 -10.68
C MET A 35 1.16 7.55 -11.71
N LYS A 36 1.92 7.58 -12.81
CA LYS A 36 1.74 8.54 -13.91
C LYS A 36 0.42 8.35 -14.65
N ASP A 37 -0.08 7.11 -14.74
CA ASP A 37 -1.44 6.83 -15.21
C ASP A 37 -2.48 7.50 -14.30
N GLN A 38 -2.34 7.32 -12.98
CA GLN A 38 -3.24 7.96 -12.01
C GLN A 38 -3.16 9.50 -12.08
N VAL A 39 -1.96 10.08 -12.20
CA VAL A 39 -1.81 11.54 -12.44
C VAL A 39 -2.53 11.98 -13.71
N SER A 40 -2.44 11.19 -14.78
CA SER A 40 -3.12 11.49 -16.05
C SER A 40 -4.63 11.45 -15.89
N ALA A 41 -5.16 10.47 -15.13
CA ALA A 41 -6.57 10.41 -14.77
C ALA A 41 -7.00 11.64 -13.94
N LEU A 42 -6.20 12.06 -12.95
CA LEU A 42 -6.47 13.28 -12.17
C LEU A 42 -6.49 14.55 -13.03
N LYS A 43 -5.55 14.68 -13.97
CA LYS A 43 -5.53 15.79 -14.95
C LYS A 43 -6.78 15.75 -15.84
N TRP A 44 -7.21 14.55 -16.26
CA TRP A 44 -8.44 14.38 -17.02
C TRP A 44 -9.67 14.78 -16.21
N VAL A 45 -9.80 14.34 -14.96
CA VAL A 45 -10.91 14.72 -14.08
C VAL A 45 -10.94 16.23 -13.87
N LYS A 46 -9.80 16.84 -13.49
CA LYS A 46 -9.69 18.29 -13.29
C LYS A 46 -10.13 19.08 -14.53
N LYS A 47 -9.83 18.59 -15.73
CA LYS A 47 -10.19 19.24 -17.00
C LYS A 47 -11.65 19.01 -17.42
N ASN A 48 -12.20 17.82 -17.17
CA ASN A 48 -13.45 17.38 -17.82
C ASN A 48 -14.64 17.23 -16.87
N ILE A 49 -14.43 17.13 -15.55
CA ILE A 49 -15.52 16.75 -14.62
C ILE A 49 -16.68 17.77 -14.60
N ALA A 50 -16.43 19.03 -14.97
CA ALA A 50 -17.46 20.04 -15.13
C ALA A 50 -18.52 19.65 -16.19
N CYS A 51 -18.13 18.96 -17.25
CA CYS A 51 -19.04 18.46 -18.29
C CYS A 51 -19.98 17.35 -17.76
N PHE A 52 -19.63 16.72 -16.64
CA PHE A 52 -20.44 15.70 -15.96
C PHE A 52 -21.22 16.28 -14.77
N GLY A 53 -21.18 17.61 -14.58
CA GLY A 53 -21.84 18.30 -13.46
C GLY A 53 -21.01 18.35 -12.17
N GLY A 54 -19.74 17.95 -12.21
CA GLY A 54 -18.85 18.01 -11.04
C GLY A 54 -18.14 19.36 -10.90
N ASN A 55 -17.66 19.64 -9.70
CA ASN A 55 -16.87 20.84 -9.44
C ASN A 55 -15.36 20.50 -9.52
N PRO A 56 -14.61 20.98 -10.54
CA PRO A 56 -13.18 20.69 -10.67
C PRO A 56 -12.34 21.27 -9.53
N ASP A 57 -12.83 22.26 -8.78
CA ASP A 57 -12.11 22.86 -7.65
C ASP A 57 -12.41 22.19 -6.30
N ASN A 58 -13.29 21.18 -6.29
CA ASN A 58 -13.65 20.43 -5.08
C ASN A 58 -13.48 18.92 -5.29
N ILE A 59 -12.32 18.52 -5.83
CA ILE A 59 -11.94 17.12 -5.98
C ILE A 59 -11.40 16.61 -4.64
N THR A 60 -11.92 15.46 -4.19
CA THR A 60 -11.41 14.70 -3.05
C THR A 60 -10.88 13.37 -3.57
N ILE A 61 -9.65 13.02 -3.22
CA ILE A 61 -9.11 11.68 -3.51
C ILE A 61 -9.52 10.77 -2.38
N ASP A 62 -10.12 9.64 -2.71
CA ASP A 62 -10.40 8.57 -1.76
C ASP A 62 -9.66 7.32 -2.22
N GLY A 63 -8.93 6.70 -1.31
CA GLY A 63 -8.12 5.54 -1.63
C GLY A 63 -8.05 4.57 -0.47
N THR A 64 -8.08 3.28 -0.78
CA THR A 64 -7.96 2.19 0.18
C THR A 64 -6.73 1.33 -0.11
N SER A 65 -6.03 0.89 0.93
CA SER A 65 -4.87 0.00 0.83
C SER A 65 -3.77 0.54 -0.11
N ALA A 66 -3.46 -0.14 -1.22
CA ALA A 66 -2.53 0.37 -2.23
C ALA A 66 -2.98 1.71 -2.84
N GLY A 67 -4.29 1.91 -3.03
CA GLY A 67 -4.85 3.19 -3.49
C GLY A 67 -4.68 4.30 -2.46
N ALA A 68 -4.79 3.97 -1.16
CA ALA A 68 -4.54 4.93 -0.07
C ALA A 68 -3.08 5.39 -0.05
N LYS A 69 -2.14 4.45 -0.24
CA LYS A 69 -0.71 4.77 -0.38
C LYS A 69 -0.45 5.66 -1.59
N SER A 70 -1.07 5.37 -2.73
CA SER A 70 -1.00 6.23 -3.91
C SER A 70 -1.54 7.63 -3.62
N ALA A 71 -2.67 7.74 -2.94
CA ALA A 71 -3.26 9.02 -2.54
C ALA A 71 -2.36 9.81 -1.58
N ASP A 72 -1.74 9.17 -0.60
CA ASP A 72 -0.77 9.79 0.31
C ASP A 72 0.49 10.24 -0.46
N LEU A 73 0.97 9.45 -1.42
CA LEU A 73 2.09 9.82 -2.30
C LEU A 73 1.76 11.01 -3.22
N PHE A 74 0.50 11.24 -3.59
CA PHE A 74 0.14 12.44 -4.35
C PHE A 74 0.46 13.71 -3.56
N VAL A 75 0.24 13.72 -2.26
CA VAL A 75 0.44 14.89 -1.39
C VAL A 75 1.86 15.45 -1.49
N VAL A 76 2.85 14.56 -1.63
CA VAL A 76 4.27 14.90 -1.73
C VAL A 76 4.76 15.03 -3.18
N SER A 77 3.97 14.60 -4.17
CA SER A 77 4.34 14.62 -5.58
C SER A 77 4.06 15.97 -6.25
N LYS A 78 5.10 16.58 -6.81
CA LYS A 78 4.99 17.84 -7.58
C LYS A 78 4.04 17.72 -8.79
N MET A 79 3.93 16.52 -9.39
CA MET A 79 3.07 16.27 -10.56
C MET A 79 1.58 16.46 -10.28
N THR A 80 1.17 16.44 -9.01
CA THR A 80 -0.24 16.48 -8.62
C THR A 80 -0.68 17.81 -8.03
N LYS A 81 0.22 18.81 -8.00
CA LYS A 81 -0.06 20.14 -7.48
C LYS A 81 -1.32 20.72 -8.09
N GLY A 82 -2.30 21.04 -7.24
CA GLY A 82 -3.54 21.72 -7.65
C GLY A 82 -4.56 20.82 -8.37
N LEU A 83 -4.34 19.50 -8.43
CA LEU A 83 -5.29 18.56 -9.05
C LEU A 83 -6.44 18.15 -8.12
N PHE A 84 -6.26 18.26 -6.80
CA PHE A 84 -7.26 17.93 -5.79
C PHE A 84 -7.15 18.85 -4.57
N SER A 85 -8.18 18.84 -3.74
CA SER A 85 -8.33 19.77 -2.60
C SER A 85 -8.34 19.06 -1.25
N LYS A 86 -8.63 17.76 -1.21
CA LYS A 86 -8.78 16.94 0.00
C LYS A 86 -8.38 15.50 -0.30
N ILE A 87 -7.99 14.75 0.72
CA ILE A 87 -7.77 13.31 0.61
C ILE A 87 -8.39 12.55 1.77
N SER A 88 -8.80 11.32 1.50
CA SER A 88 -9.20 10.29 2.44
C SER A 88 -8.30 9.07 2.21
N ILE A 89 -7.70 8.59 3.30
CA ILE A 89 -6.63 7.61 3.31
C ILE A 89 -7.09 6.45 4.17
N GLU A 90 -7.46 5.33 3.54
CA GLU A 90 -8.03 4.18 4.23
C GLU A 90 -7.04 3.01 4.25
N SER A 91 -6.47 2.73 5.42
CA SER A 91 -5.57 1.59 5.65
C SER A 91 -4.33 1.52 4.75
N GLY A 92 -3.80 2.65 4.30
CA GLY A 92 -2.53 2.68 3.58
C GLY A 92 -1.84 4.03 3.59
N GLY A 93 -0.61 4.10 4.08
CA GLY A 93 0.16 5.34 4.22
C GLY A 93 1.51 5.29 3.49
N SER A 94 2.01 6.44 3.06
CA SER A 94 3.24 6.58 2.27
C SER A 94 4.51 6.10 3.00
N LEU A 95 4.48 5.98 4.33
CA LEU A 95 5.60 5.53 5.17
C LEU A 95 5.56 4.05 5.55
N GLN A 96 4.60 3.26 5.07
CA GLN A 96 4.65 1.81 5.25
C GLN A 96 5.77 1.19 4.40
N ASP A 97 6.36 0.09 4.86
CA ASP A 97 7.50 -0.58 4.21
C ASP A 97 7.18 -1.09 2.80
N ASN A 98 5.90 -1.36 2.53
CA ASN A 98 5.35 -1.77 1.25
C ASN A 98 4.73 -0.61 0.43
N SER A 99 5.09 0.65 0.72
CA SER A 99 4.62 1.82 -0.04
C SER A 99 5.58 2.26 -1.14
N ILE A 100 6.89 2.15 -0.93
CA ILE A 100 7.90 2.43 -1.96
C ILE A 100 8.99 1.36 -2.02
N GLN A 101 9.68 1.24 -3.17
CA GLN A 101 10.84 0.39 -3.36
C GLN A 101 12.07 1.01 -2.70
N VAL A 102 12.71 0.25 -1.81
CA VAL A 102 14.00 0.64 -1.19
C VAL A 102 15.14 0.46 -2.20
N ASP A 103 15.15 -0.67 -2.92
CA ASP A 103 16.13 -0.97 -3.96
C ASP A 103 15.42 -1.54 -5.20
N PRO A 104 14.95 -0.67 -6.12
CA PRO A 104 14.16 -1.12 -7.26
C PRO A 104 14.95 -1.94 -8.27
N ILE A 105 16.27 -1.74 -8.36
CA ILE A 105 17.14 -2.54 -9.24
C ILE A 105 17.28 -3.95 -8.71
N LYS A 106 17.52 -4.09 -7.40
CA LYS A 106 17.57 -5.41 -6.76
C LYS A 106 16.25 -6.16 -6.91
N ASN A 107 15.11 -5.50 -6.75
CA ASN A 107 13.81 -6.11 -6.97
C ASN A 107 13.66 -6.61 -8.42
N ALA A 108 14.07 -5.81 -9.40
CA ALA A 108 14.03 -6.15 -10.81
C ALA A 108 14.96 -7.34 -11.15
N LEU A 109 16.17 -7.39 -10.57
CA LEU A 109 17.09 -8.52 -10.70
C LEU A 109 16.54 -9.79 -10.07
N GLN A 110 16.00 -9.70 -8.86
CA GLN A 110 15.40 -10.85 -8.17
C GLN A 110 14.22 -11.43 -8.95
N TYR A 111 13.34 -10.58 -9.47
CA TYR A 111 12.22 -11.04 -10.29
C TYR A 111 12.70 -11.71 -11.58
N ALA A 112 13.71 -11.13 -12.27
CA ALA A 112 14.31 -11.75 -13.45
C ALA A 112 14.89 -13.14 -13.13
N SER A 113 15.61 -13.27 -12.02
CA SER A 113 16.16 -14.57 -11.57
C SER A 113 15.07 -15.61 -11.33
N LEU A 114 13.91 -15.19 -10.83
CA LEU A 114 12.78 -16.08 -10.56
C LEU A 114 12.10 -16.60 -11.83
N VAL A 115 12.31 -15.96 -12.98
CA VAL A 115 11.84 -16.42 -14.29
C VAL A 115 13.01 -16.91 -15.14
N ASP A 116 14.05 -17.44 -14.47
CA ASP A 116 15.23 -18.08 -15.05
C ASP A 116 16.04 -17.15 -15.99
N PHE A 117 15.99 -15.83 -15.76
CA PHE A 117 16.79 -14.84 -16.47
C PHE A 117 17.84 -14.19 -15.55
N GLN A 118 19.11 -14.20 -15.97
CA GLN A 118 20.22 -13.65 -15.21
C GLN A 118 20.94 -12.60 -16.07
N PRO A 119 20.59 -11.30 -15.95
CA PRO A 119 21.27 -10.23 -16.66
C PRO A 119 22.63 -9.92 -16.03
N ASP A 120 23.62 -9.63 -16.87
CA ASP A 120 24.92 -9.08 -16.44
C ASP A 120 24.93 -7.55 -16.41
N THR A 121 24.04 -6.90 -17.18
CA THR A 121 23.97 -5.44 -17.29
C THR A 121 22.55 -4.89 -17.18
N ILE A 122 22.43 -3.58 -16.90
CA ILE A 122 21.12 -2.90 -16.85
C ILE A 122 20.45 -2.89 -18.23
N GLU A 123 21.22 -2.84 -19.30
CA GLU A 123 20.72 -2.86 -20.68
C GLU A 123 20.06 -4.20 -20.99
N GLN A 124 20.70 -5.32 -20.62
CA GLN A 124 20.11 -6.66 -20.77
C GLN A 124 18.85 -6.81 -19.91
N LEU A 125 18.87 -6.27 -18.70
CA LEU A 125 17.70 -6.28 -17.83
C LEU A 125 16.54 -5.46 -18.41
N GLU A 126 16.83 -4.27 -18.93
CA GLU A 126 15.84 -3.43 -19.61
C GLU A 126 15.26 -4.14 -20.83
N GLU A 127 16.10 -4.70 -21.70
CA GLU A 127 15.68 -5.43 -22.90
C GLU A 127 14.77 -6.62 -22.56
N PHE A 128 15.11 -7.37 -21.52
CA PHE A 128 14.27 -8.46 -21.01
C PHE A 128 12.88 -7.95 -20.63
N TYR A 129 12.78 -6.90 -19.82
CA TYR A 129 11.47 -6.39 -19.37
C TYR A 129 10.65 -5.75 -20.50
N LEU A 130 11.30 -5.17 -21.51
CA LEU A 130 10.61 -4.60 -22.68
C LEU A 130 10.09 -5.67 -23.65
N SER A 131 10.74 -6.84 -23.71
CA SER A 131 10.41 -7.92 -24.64
C SER A 131 9.62 -9.06 -24.02
N ALA A 132 9.58 -9.17 -22.69
CA ALA A 132 8.87 -10.21 -21.97
C ALA A 132 7.34 -10.18 -22.22
N SER A 133 6.72 -11.36 -22.28
CA SER A 133 5.27 -11.48 -22.38
C SER A 133 4.57 -11.06 -21.09
N ASN A 134 3.28 -10.72 -21.18
CA ASN A 134 2.47 -10.45 -19.99
C ASN A 134 2.49 -11.64 -19.01
N ASP A 135 2.42 -12.88 -19.51
CA ASP A 135 2.48 -14.07 -18.65
C ASP A 135 3.78 -14.10 -17.83
N THR A 136 4.92 -13.75 -18.43
CA THR A 136 6.20 -13.64 -17.72
C THR A 136 6.22 -12.47 -16.73
N LEU A 137 5.69 -11.31 -17.12
CA LEU A 137 5.64 -10.11 -16.27
C LEU A 137 4.66 -10.19 -15.10
N PHE A 138 3.69 -11.11 -15.17
CA PHE A 138 2.68 -11.35 -14.14
C PHE A 138 2.77 -12.74 -13.49
N ALA A 139 3.73 -13.59 -13.91
CA ALA A 139 3.89 -14.97 -13.45
C ALA A 139 3.85 -15.09 -11.92
N TYR A 140 4.53 -14.17 -11.21
CA TYR A 140 4.62 -14.23 -9.75
C TYR A 140 3.51 -13.49 -9.02
N TYR A 141 2.84 -12.53 -9.65
CA TYR A 141 1.61 -11.98 -9.06
C TYR A 141 0.56 -13.08 -8.84
N LEU A 142 0.58 -14.11 -9.69
CA LEU A 142 -0.29 -15.27 -9.61
C LEU A 142 0.20 -16.34 -8.62
N ARG A 143 1.52 -16.46 -8.40
CA ARG A 143 2.15 -17.56 -7.64
C ARG A 143 2.54 -17.19 -6.20
N ASP A 144 2.98 -15.97 -5.97
CA ASP A 144 3.43 -15.46 -4.66
C ASP A 144 2.80 -14.09 -4.40
N ARG A 145 1.70 -14.09 -3.65
CA ARG A 145 0.97 -12.87 -3.30
C ARG A 145 1.65 -12.06 -2.18
N HIS A 146 2.84 -12.46 -1.72
CA HIS A 146 3.45 -11.96 -0.49
C HIS A 146 4.62 -11.03 -0.79
N ASN A 147 5.25 -11.18 -1.95
CA ASN A 147 6.33 -10.32 -2.42
C ASN A 147 5.81 -9.18 -3.32
N TYR A 148 5.72 -7.98 -2.74
CA TYR A 148 5.42 -6.74 -3.46
C TYR A 148 6.68 -6.19 -4.13
N PHE A 149 7.20 -6.89 -5.15
CA PHE A 149 8.40 -6.48 -5.90
C PHE A 149 8.24 -5.08 -6.49
N PHE A 150 7.13 -4.87 -7.19
CA PHE A 150 6.88 -3.67 -7.97
C PHE A 150 5.84 -2.79 -7.28
N LYS A 151 6.33 -1.66 -6.76
CA LYS A 151 5.59 -0.59 -6.08
C LYS A 151 6.23 0.76 -6.46
N PRO A 152 5.67 1.93 -6.10
CA PRO A 152 6.30 3.20 -6.44
C PRO A 152 7.78 3.29 -6.01
N CYS A 153 8.59 4.08 -6.70
CA CYS A 153 10.02 4.26 -6.40
C CYS A 153 10.39 5.77 -6.39
N VAL A 154 11.53 6.10 -5.79
CA VAL A 154 12.17 7.40 -6.02
C VAL A 154 12.87 7.36 -7.38
N GLU A 155 12.53 8.29 -8.27
CA GLU A 155 13.03 8.29 -9.65
C GLU A 155 14.38 9.01 -9.76
N ARG A 156 15.28 8.44 -10.56
CA ARG A 156 16.53 9.09 -10.97
C ARG A 156 16.22 10.32 -11.83
N ASP A 157 17.02 11.37 -11.68
CA ASP A 157 16.95 12.52 -12.58
C ASP A 157 17.60 12.18 -13.92
N ILE A 158 16.77 11.98 -14.93
CA ILE A 158 17.18 11.70 -16.31
C ILE A 158 16.69 12.81 -17.26
N GLY A 159 16.35 14.00 -16.73
CA GLY A 159 15.85 15.13 -17.51
C GLY A 159 14.36 15.06 -17.87
N GLN A 160 13.58 14.23 -17.19
CA GLN A 160 12.12 14.16 -17.34
C GLN A 160 11.40 14.50 -16.03
N GLU A 161 10.10 14.82 -16.10
CA GLU A 161 9.27 15.02 -14.92
C GLU A 161 9.19 13.72 -14.08
N ARG A 162 9.40 13.85 -12.77
CA ARG A 162 9.39 12.75 -11.80
C ARG A 162 8.14 12.81 -10.94
N PHE A 163 7.52 11.65 -10.73
CA PHE A 163 6.44 11.50 -9.76
C PHE A 163 6.96 11.63 -8.33
N LEU A 164 8.08 10.98 -8.01
CA LEU A 164 8.78 11.14 -6.72
C LEU A 164 10.25 11.43 -6.96
N ASP A 165 10.73 12.56 -6.44
CA ASP A 165 12.11 13.00 -6.55
C ASP A 165 12.96 12.77 -5.29
N ASP A 166 12.32 12.46 -4.16
CA ASP A 166 12.93 12.07 -2.89
C ASP A 166 12.00 11.10 -2.14
N SER A 167 12.48 10.48 -1.05
CA SER A 167 11.67 9.61 -0.21
C SER A 167 10.50 10.38 0.44
N PRO A 168 9.32 9.75 0.60
CA PRO A 168 8.18 10.40 1.27
C PRO A 168 8.54 10.89 2.68
N TYR A 169 9.38 10.15 3.41
CA TYR A 169 9.85 10.58 4.72
C TYR A 169 10.59 11.93 4.68
N ASN A 170 11.53 12.11 3.75
CA ASN A 170 12.27 13.35 3.61
C ASN A 170 11.37 14.50 3.16
N LEU A 171 10.49 14.24 2.19
CA LEU A 171 9.55 15.24 1.67
C LEU A 171 8.63 15.76 2.78
N ILE A 172 8.01 14.85 3.54
CA ILE A 172 7.10 15.23 4.63
C ILE A 172 7.89 15.91 5.75
N LYS A 173 9.00 15.32 6.22
CA LYS A 173 9.83 15.86 7.32
C LYS A 173 10.31 17.29 7.06
N ASN A 174 10.63 17.62 5.81
CA ASN A 174 11.11 18.94 5.43
C ASN A 174 9.97 19.92 5.07
N GLY A 175 8.70 19.51 5.17
CA GLY A 175 7.57 20.35 4.81
C GLY A 175 7.37 20.53 3.29
N ASN A 176 8.03 19.71 2.48
CA ASN A 176 8.05 19.79 1.01
C ASN A 176 6.84 19.05 0.40
N TYR A 177 5.63 19.51 0.72
CA TYR A 177 4.38 18.92 0.24
C TYR A 177 3.24 19.94 0.26
N TYR A 178 2.09 19.57 -0.31
CA TYR A 178 0.91 20.43 -0.31
C TYR A 178 0.07 20.23 0.96
N LYS A 179 -0.05 21.28 1.77
CA LYS A 179 -0.93 21.27 2.96
C LYS A 179 -2.39 21.33 2.53
N LEU A 180 -3.18 20.35 2.95
CA LEU A 180 -4.58 20.18 2.59
C LEU A 180 -5.31 19.35 3.65
N PRO A 181 -6.65 19.42 3.74
CA PRO A 181 -7.42 18.56 4.63
C PRO A 181 -7.24 17.07 4.31
N MET A 182 -6.83 16.29 5.30
CA MET A 182 -6.57 14.85 5.20
C MET A 182 -7.40 14.10 6.24
N LEU A 183 -8.09 13.04 5.83
CA LEU A 183 -8.73 12.07 6.72
C LEU A 183 -7.93 10.76 6.67
N TYR A 184 -7.30 10.38 7.78
CA TYR A 184 -6.61 9.10 7.94
C TYR A 184 -7.51 8.10 8.66
N GLY A 185 -7.62 6.92 8.08
CA GLY A 185 -8.42 5.81 8.57
C GLY A 185 -7.62 4.52 8.63
N PHE A 186 -7.93 3.71 9.63
CA PHE A 186 -7.46 2.33 9.73
C PHE A 186 -8.47 1.50 10.52
N THR A 187 -8.38 0.19 10.41
CA THR A 187 -9.27 -0.73 11.12
C THR A 187 -8.68 -1.24 12.42
N ALA A 188 -9.54 -1.64 13.36
CA ALA A 188 -9.11 -2.16 14.65
C ALA A 188 -8.32 -3.49 14.55
N LYS A 189 -8.45 -4.23 13.44
CA LYS A 189 -7.81 -5.53 13.22
C LYS A 189 -7.28 -5.70 11.79
N GLU A 190 -6.49 -4.72 11.31
CA GLU A 190 -5.77 -4.78 10.01
C GLU A 190 -5.05 -6.11 9.79
N GLY A 191 -4.44 -6.65 10.84
CA GLY A 191 -3.67 -7.88 10.79
C GLY A 191 -4.48 -9.13 10.42
N ILE A 192 -5.81 -9.09 10.44
CA ILE A 192 -6.65 -10.18 9.91
C ILE A 192 -6.33 -10.45 8.43
N LEU A 193 -5.90 -9.42 7.68
CA LEU A 193 -5.40 -9.56 6.31
C LEU A 193 -4.33 -10.67 6.18
N ARG A 194 -3.50 -10.83 7.20
CA ARG A 194 -2.40 -11.80 7.23
C ARG A 194 -2.82 -13.21 7.62
N MET A 195 -4.08 -13.42 8.01
CA MET A 195 -4.58 -14.77 8.31
C MET A 195 -4.59 -15.69 7.09
N LYS A 196 -4.71 -15.14 5.87
CA LYS A 196 -4.62 -15.91 4.62
C LYS A 196 -3.26 -16.62 4.45
N THR A 197 -2.24 -16.15 5.15
CA THR A 197 -0.85 -16.60 5.04
C THR A 197 -0.34 -17.08 6.39
N PHE A 198 -1.25 -17.34 7.34
CA PHE A 198 -0.93 -17.67 8.71
C PHE A 198 -0.04 -18.90 8.80
N ASP A 199 -0.34 -19.94 8.00
CA ASP A 199 0.35 -21.22 8.12
C ASP A 199 1.82 -21.15 7.77
N GLU A 200 2.17 -20.37 6.74
CA GLU A 200 3.55 -20.13 6.30
C GLU A 200 4.29 -19.18 7.25
N TRP A 201 3.67 -18.03 7.54
CA TRP A 201 4.33 -16.99 8.34
C TRP A 201 4.54 -17.42 9.78
N SER A 202 3.61 -18.14 10.39
CA SER A 202 3.78 -18.65 11.77
C SER A 202 4.99 -19.59 11.89
N VAL A 203 5.23 -20.44 10.89
CA VAL A 203 6.43 -21.31 10.84
C VAL A 203 7.69 -20.45 10.76
N GLN A 204 7.70 -19.45 9.88
CA GLN A 204 8.84 -18.54 9.74
C GLN A 204 9.09 -17.73 11.03
N MET A 205 8.03 -17.24 11.67
CA MET A 205 8.10 -16.49 12.93
C MET A 205 8.68 -17.33 14.07
N ASN A 206 8.27 -18.59 14.16
CA ASN A 206 8.76 -19.52 15.18
C ASN A 206 10.22 -19.93 14.92
N ALA A 207 10.61 -20.10 13.64
CA ALA A 207 11.98 -20.45 13.28
C ALA A 207 12.95 -19.27 13.44
N ASN A 208 12.54 -18.06 13.01
CA ASN A 208 13.37 -16.86 13.06
C ASN A 208 12.51 -15.58 13.05
N PHE A 209 12.12 -15.13 14.23
CA PHE A 209 11.32 -13.90 14.38
C PHE A 209 12.00 -12.65 13.80
N ALA A 210 13.34 -12.59 13.80
CA ALA A 210 14.06 -11.45 13.22
C ALA A 210 13.84 -11.32 11.70
N SER A 211 13.43 -12.39 11.02
CA SER A 211 13.13 -12.37 9.58
C SER A 211 11.77 -11.73 9.25
N VAL A 212 10.89 -11.56 10.25
CA VAL A 212 9.54 -11.01 10.07
C VAL A 212 9.39 -9.58 10.61
N LEU A 213 10.50 -8.98 11.03
CA LEU A 213 10.54 -7.54 11.33
C LEU A 213 10.33 -6.75 10.03
N PRO A 214 9.75 -5.53 10.10
CA PRO A 214 9.58 -4.68 8.92
C PRO A 214 10.88 -4.48 8.15
N THR A 215 10.77 -4.53 6.82
CA THR A 215 11.94 -4.61 5.92
C THR A 215 12.69 -3.29 5.77
N ASP A 216 12.06 -2.18 6.16
CA ASP A 216 12.61 -0.83 6.16
C ASP A 216 13.39 -0.48 7.44
N LEU A 217 13.46 -1.38 8.42
CA LEU A 217 14.30 -1.21 9.61
C LEU A 217 15.77 -1.51 9.30
N ASN A 218 16.63 -0.53 9.56
CA ASN A 218 18.07 -0.68 9.48
C ASN A 218 18.67 -0.89 10.87
N PHE A 219 19.58 -1.86 11.01
CA PHE A 219 20.19 -2.21 12.28
C PHE A 219 21.71 -2.09 12.21
N PRO A 220 22.38 -1.50 13.22
CA PRO A 220 23.84 -1.39 13.23
C PRO A 220 24.56 -2.73 13.22
N SER A 221 23.91 -3.80 13.71
CA SER A 221 24.45 -5.15 13.73
C SER A 221 23.34 -6.20 13.76
N ARG A 222 23.70 -7.44 13.42
CA ARG A 222 22.83 -8.61 13.59
C ARG A 222 22.36 -8.77 15.05
N ARG A 223 23.24 -8.49 16.02
CA ARG A 223 22.92 -8.58 17.45
C ARG A 223 21.82 -7.60 17.85
N GLU A 224 21.87 -6.35 17.37
CA GLU A 224 20.82 -5.37 17.66
C GLU A 224 19.49 -5.76 16.99
N LYS A 225 19.55 -6.30 15.77
CA LYS A 225 18.36 -6.84 15.10
C LYS A 225 17.71 -7.97 15.90
N GLU A 226 18.51 -8.92 16.38
CA GLU A 226 18.02 -10.04 17.20
C GLU A 226 17.45 -9.56 18.54
N LYS A 227 18.07 -8.57 19.18
CA LYS A 227 17.56 -7.95 20.41
C LYS A 227 16.18 -7.33 20.19
N VAL A 228 16.00 -6.55 19.11
CA VAL A 228 14.69 -5.96 18.78
C VAL A 228 13.66 -7.03 18.45
N ALA A 229 14.06 -8.09 17.73
CA ALA A 229 13.19 -9.22 17.43
C ALA A 229 12.69 -9.92 18.70
N GLN A 230 13.58 -10.14 19.68
CA GLN A 230 13.22 -10.71 20.97
C GLN A 230 12.28 -9.81 21.77
N LEU A 231 12.54 -8.50 21.80
CA LEU A 231 11.66 -7.53 22.46
C LEU A 231 10.25 -7.52 21.83
N ALA A 232 10.17 -7.51 20.50
CA ALA A 232 8.89 -7.59 19.79
C ALA A 232 8.19 -8.93 20.06
N LYS A 233 8.91 -10.06 19.96
CA LYS A 233 8.34 -11.39 20.25
C LYS A 233 7.79 -11.45 21.67
N GLN A 234 8.57 -11.02 22.67
CA GLN A 234 8.13 -11.00 24.07
C GLN A 234 6.92 -10.09 24.28
N HIS A 235 6.88 -8.92 23.64
CA HIS A 235 5.78 -7.97 23.80
C HIS A 235 4.45 -8.54 23.27
N TYR A 236 4.45 -9.13 22.08
CA TYR A 236 3.22 -9.60 21.44
C TYR A 236 2.84 -11.02 21.83
N PHE A 237 3.82 -11.92 21.95
CA PHE A 237 3.60 -13.35 22.14
C PHE A 237 3.91 -13.80 23.58
N GLY A 238 4.76 -13.09 24.32
CA GLY A 238 5.20 -13.52 25.65
C GLY A 238 5.78 -14.93 25.62
N ASP A 239 5.47 -15.72 26.66
CA ASP A 239 5.94 -17.11 26.77
C ASP A 239 5.03 -18.12 26.03
N LYS A 240 4.13 -17.66 25.14
CA LYS A 240 3.12 -18.48 24.47
C LYS A 240 3.67 -19.33 23.30
N ASP A 241 4.94 -19.71 23.38
CA ASP A 241 5.56 -20.65 22.45
C ASP A 241 5.08 -22.07 22.78
N GLY A 242 4.04 -22.58 22.11
CA GLY A 242 3.66 -23.98 22.33
C GLY A 242 2.48 -24.50 21.53
N ASP A 243 1.49 -23.65 21.24
CA ASP A 243 0.35 -24.06 20.41
C ASP A 243 0.00 -22.96 19.41
N LYS A 244 0.46 -23.16 18.18
CA LYS A 244 0.22 -22.29 17.01
C LYS A 244 -1.27 -22.06 16.77
N TYR A 245 -2.14 -23.01 17.10
CA TYR A 245 -3.59 -22.87 16.93
C TYR A 245 -4.31 -22.48 18.21
N SER A 246 -3.57 -22.20 19.30
CA SER A 246 -4.17 -21.61 20.47
C SER A 246 -4.77 -20.27 20.11
N TYR A 247 -5.98 -20.04 20.64
CA TYR A 247 -6.69 -18.77 20.55
C TYR A 247 -5.79 -17.57 20.86
N THR A 248 -4.95 -17.70 21.90
CA THR A 248 -4.05 -16.63 22.32
C THR A 248 -2.93 -16.34 21.33
N TYR A 249 -2.41 -17.34 20.63
CA TYR A 249 -1.36 -17.15 19.64
C TYR A 249 -1.91 -16.47 18.38
N ILE A 250 -3.07 -16.90 17.90
CA ILE A 250 -3.74 -16.30 16.72
C ILE A 250 -4.05 -14.82 16.96
N LEU A 251 -4.54 -14.46 18.14
CA LEU A 251 -4.77 -13.05 18.48
C LEU A 251 -3.48 -12.24 18.56
N SER A 252 -2.41 -12.80 19.14
CA SER A 252 -1.09 -12.18 19.15
C SER A 252 -0.54 -11.95 17.74
N TYR A 253 -0.74 -12.92 16.83
CA TYR A 253 -0.39 -12.81 15.42
C TYR A 253 -1.14 -11.66 14.73
N VAL A 254 -2.46 -11.61 14.89
CA VAL A 254 -3.28 -10.52 14.33
C VAL A 254 -2.86 -9.16 14.89
N ASN A 255 -2.61 -9.06 16.19
CA ASN A 255 -2.18 -7.81 16.82
C ASN A 255 -0.81 -7.36 16.31
N TYR A 256 0.18 -8.26 16.22
CA TYR A 256 1.51 -7.95 15.70
C TYR A 256 1.44 -7.36 14.28
N PHE A 257 0.69 -8.00 13.38
CA PHE A 257 0.54 -7.51 12.01
C PHE A 257 -0.33 -6.27 11.90
N THR A 258 -1.28 -6.07 12.83
CA THR A 258 -2.02 -4.80 12.92
C THR A 258 -1.07 -3.65 13.20
N GLU A 259 -0.18 -3.80 14.17
CA GLU A 259 0.77 -2.74 14.55
C GLU A 259 1.80 -2.47 13.44
N ILE A 260 2.30 -3.51 12.76
CA ILE A 260 3.18 -3.33 11.58
C ILE A 260 2.52 -2.49 10.49
N LEU A 261 1.22 -2.69 10.26
CA LEU A 261 0.49 -1.96 9.22
C LEU A 261 0.10 -0.55 9.68
N VAL A 262 -0.37 -0.40 10.92
CA VAL A 262 -0.95 0.85 11.42
C VAL A 262 0.12 1.85 11.89
N TYR A 263 1.18 1.39 12.55
CA TYR A 263 2.17 2.29 13.13
C TYR A 263 2.83 3.23 12.10
N PRO A 264 3.27 2.76 10.91
CA PRO A 264 3.85 3.66 9.91
C PRO A 264 2.83 4.64 9.31
N LEU A 265 1.56 4.25 9.21
CA LEU A 265 0.47 5.14 8.80
C LEU A 265 0.27 6.27 9.82
N LEU A 266 0.21 5.95 11.11
CA LEU A 266 0.13 6.94 12.19
C LEU A 266 1.39 7.82 12.27
N ARG A 267 2.55 7.26 11.96
CA ARG A 267 3.82 7.99 11.88
C ARG A 267 3.76 9.04 10.75
N ALA A 268 3.20 8.73 9.59
CA ALA A 268 3.00 9.68 8.50
C ALA A 268 2.08 10.82 8.94
N ALA A 269 0.91 10.48 9.49
CA ALA A 269 -0.06 11.45 9.99
C ALA A 269 0.54 12.42 11.03
N ARG A 270 1.31 11.90 11.99
CA ARG A 270 2.04 12.70 12.98
C ARG A 270 3.11 13.60 12.35
N LEU A 271 3.75 13.15 11.27
CA LEU A 271 4.79 13.94 10.60
C LEU A 271 4.18 15.10 9.80
N TYR A 272 3.03 14.89 9.16
CA TYR A 272 2.25 15.97 8.53
C TYR A 272 1.84 17.04 9.53
N ASP A 273 1.28 16.65 10.68
CA ASP A 273 0.92 17.56 11.78
C ASP A 273 2.13 18.38 12.24
N LYS A 274 3.24 17.71 12.57
CA LYS A 274 4.49 18.37 13.02
C LYS A 274 5.13 19.31 12.01
N THR A 275 4.79 19.19 10.73
CA THR A 275 5.34 20.01 9.64
C THR A 275 4.34 21.03 9.10
N GLY A 276 3.26 21.24 9.86
CA GLY A 276 2.34 22.37 9.73
C GLY A 276 1.08 22.09 8.92
N ASN A 277 0.71 20.82 8.67
CA ASN A 277 -0.61 20.51 8.14
C ASN A 277 -1.62 20.34 9.28
N ASP A 278 -2.32 21.43 9.62
CA ASP A 278 -3.21 21.57 10.77
C ASP A 278 -4.64 21.01 10.54
N LYS A 279 -4.92 20.47 9.34
CA LYS A 279 -6.22 19.90 8.96
C LYS A 279 -6.14 18.39 8.78
N LEU A 280 -5.67 17.71 9.81
CA LEU A 280 -5.55 16.27 9.83
C LEU A 280 -6.58 15.66 10.79
N TYR A 281 -7.38 14.73 10.27
CA TYR A 281 -8.39 14.00 11.03
C TYR A 281 -8.02 12.52 11.04
N LEU A 282 -8.25 11.85 12.17
CA LEU A 282 -7.95 10.44 12.34
C LEU A 282 -9.21 9.72 12.80
N TYR A 283 -9.49 8.55 12.22
CA TYR A 283 -10.49 7.63 12.74
C TYR A 283 -9.95 6.20 12.79
N GLN A 284 -10.52 5.44 13.72
CA GLN A 284 -10.36 3.99 13.78
C GLN A 284 -11.71 3.34 13.54
N PHE A 285 -11.80 2.49 12.53
CA PHE A 285 -13.00 1.71 12.26
C PHE A 285 -12.96 0.41 13.06
N ALA A 286 -13.91 0.25 13.97
CA ALA A 286 -13.97 -0.87 14.91
C ALA A 286 -15.33 -1.59 14.92
N PHE A 287 -16.21 -1.28 13.96
CA PHE A 287 -17.53 -1.91 13.89
C PHE A 287 -17.38 -3.41 13.58
N VAL A 288 -18.14 -4.23 14.31
CA VAL A 288 -18.20 -5.69 14.13
C VAL A 288 -19.67 -6.09 14.10
N GLY A 289 -20.12 -6.58 12.96
CA GLY A 289 -21.46 -7.13 12.73
C GLY A 289 -21.41 -8.60 12.29
N GLU A 290 -22.57 -9.16 11.97
CA GLU A 290 -22.70 -10.55 11.51
C GLU A 290 -21.96 -10.83 10.20
N GLU A 291 -21.82 -9.82 9.34
CA GLU A 291 -21.08 -9.94 8.07
C GLU A 291 -19.58 -9.63 8.20
N SER A 292 -19.11 -9.16 9.36
CA SER A 292 -17.69 -8.86 9.56
C SER A 292 -16.83 -10.11 9.51
N SER A 293 -15.62 -10.02 8.95
CA SER A 293 -14.77 -11.19 8.75
C SER A 293 -14.46 -11.95 10.04
N GLN A 294 -14.63 -13.26 9.99
CA GLN A 294 -14.20 -14.17 11.03
C GLN A 294 -12.67 -14.32 10.98
N ILE A 295 -12.03 -14.29 12.14
CA ILE A 295 -10.62 -14.58 12.29
C ILE A 295 -10.46 -16.10 12.18
N MET A 296 -9.75 -16.56 11.15
CA MET A 296 -9.52 -17.98 10.88
C MET A 296 -9.02 -18.71 12.14
N TYR A 297 -9.47 -19.95 12.33
CA TYR A 297 -9.18 -20.81 13.50
C TYR A 297 -9.75 -20.30 14.84
N THR A 298 -10.62 -19.29 14.84
CA THR A 298 -11.33 -18.79 16.04
C THR A 298 -12.80 -18.53 15.74
N ASN A 299 -13.62 -18.29 16.78
CA ASN A 299 -15.01 -17.83 16.63
C ASN A 299 -15.16 -16.30 16.73
N LEU A 300 -14.05 -15.56 16.66
CA LEU A 300 -14.08 -14.10 16.75
C LEU A 300 -14.24 -13.47 15.38
N ARG A 301 -14.88 -12.30 15.37
CA ARG A 301 -14.93 -11.39 14.23
C ARG A 301 -14.17 -10.10 14.56
N GLY A 302 -13.73 -9.41 13.53
CA GLY A 302 -13.10 -8.11 13.67
C GLY A 302 -13.28 -7.26 12.41
N ALA A 303 -13.16 -5.94 12.59
CA ALA A 303 -12.98 -5.02 11.49
C ALA A 303 -11.61 -5.30 10.83
N THR A 304 -11.62 -6.04 9.73
CA THR A 304 -10.42 -6.41 8.96
C THR A 304 -10.03 -5.29 8.00
N HIS A 305 -8.86 -5.41 7.38
CA HIS A 305 -8.48 -4.61 6.23
C HIS A 305 -9.62 -4.56 5.19
N PHE A 306 -9.92 -3.36 4.68
CA PHE A 306 -11.07 -3.00 3.80
C PHE A 306 -12.44 -2.80 4.47
N SER A 307 -12.68 -3.22 5.71
CA SER A 307 -14.03 -3.16 6.31
C SER A 307 -14.66 -1.76 6.34
N GLN A 308 -13.87 -0.70 6.44
CA GLN A 308 -14.36 0.68 6.39
C GLN A 308 -14.69 1.16 4.98
N ALA A 309 -13.96 0.68 3.97
CA ALA A 309 -14.22 0.96 2.56
C ALA A 309 -15.51 0.26 2.11
N ASP A 310 -15.64 -1.01 2.53
CA ASP A 310 -16.83 -1.82 2.26
C ASP A 310 -18.08 -1.23 2.94
N ALA A 311 -17.92 -0.50 4.05
CA ALA A 311 -19.05 0.17 4.72
C ALA A 311 -19.58 1.41 3.96
N ILE A 312 -18.80 1.97 3.02
CA ILE A 312 -19.19 3.17 2.25
C ILE A 312 -19.55 2.86 0.79
N GLN A 313 -19.02 1.75 0.27
CA GLN A 313 -19.33 1.17 -1.03
C GLN A 313 -20.52 0.22 -0.89
N ASP A 314 -21.50 0.29 -1.81
CA ASP A 314 -22.42 -0.84 -1.93
C ASP A 314 -21.59 -1.98 -2.55
N SER A 315 -21.09 -2.90 -1.72
CA SER A 315 -20.80 -4.23 -2.20
C SER A 315 -22.16 -4.89 -2.42
N ASP A 316 -22.76 -4.64 -3.58
CA ASP A 316 -23.95 -5.36 -3.94
C ASP A 316 -23.67 -6.86 -3.75
N ASN A 317 -24.58 -7.53 -3.05
CA ASN A 317 -24.79 -8.98 -3.10
C ASN A 317 -25.24 -9.37 -4.53
N GLU A 318 -24.49 -8.93 -5.54
CA GLU A 318 -24.81 -8.99 -6.96
C GLU A 318 -24.35 -10.33 -7.54
N GLY A 319 -24.98 -11.39 -7.03
CA GLY A 319 -25.22 -12.59 -7.82
C GLY A 319 -26.31 -12.38 -8.89
N CYS A 320 -26.68 -11.15 -9.26
CA CYS A 320 -27.89 -10.91 -10.07
C CYS A 320 -27.86 -9.73 -11.05
N LEU A 321 -26.70 -9.25 -11.52
CA LEU A 321 -26.66 -8.23 -12.60
C LEU A 321 -25.78 -8.56 -13.81
N ILE A 322 -25.35 -9.82 -13.98
CA ILE A 322 -24.67 -10.26 -15.21
C ILE A 322 -25.65 -10.62 -16.35
N GLU A 323 -26.95 -10.73 -16.08
CA GLU A 323 -27.96 -10.96 -17.14
C GLU A 323 -28.76 -9.69 -17.44
N LYS A 324 -28.15 -8.69 -18.12
CA LYS A 324 -28.90 -7.76 -18.99
C LYS A 324 -28.09 -6.78 -19.85
N ILE A 325 -26.83 -7.08 -20.16
CA ILE A 325 -26.14 -6.38 -21.24
C ILE A 325 -25.32 -7.39 -22.06
N TRP A 326 -26.03 -8.14 -22.89
CA TRP A 326 -25.60 -8.62 -24.22
C TRP A 326 -26.82 -8.67 -25.12
#